data_AF-A0A936XYJ8-F1
#
_entry.id   AF-A0A936XYJ8-F1
#
_cell.length_a   1.000
_cell.length_b   1.000
_cell.length_c   1.000
_cell.angle_alpha   90.00
_cell.angle_beta   90.00
_cell.angle_gamma   90.00
#
_symmetry.space_group_name_H-M   'P 1'
#
loop_
_entity.id
_entity.type
_entity.pdbx_description
1 polymer ?
#
loop_
_entity_poly.entity_id
_entity_poly.type
_entity_poly.pdbx_seq_one_letter_code
_entity_poly.pdbx_strand_id
1 'polypeptide(L)'
;MEAYDHHLDLKEDSSFRSRFRPEEFTMKLQKMWSDRLPASTTKEYVQVVQALNKREVLDEDVFFPIAEVLEFPMESKAFQMVFKHYGVKGGSTGFVLTHVLYFTMKNGTRMEMAIFFNDLNPEEEQKLEGWLDPFEAQVMFDASFRERVKF
;
A
#
# COMPACT_ATOMS: atom_id res chain seq x y z
N MET A 1 -30.90 -6.67 -1.07
CA MET A 1 -31.65 -5.48 -0.65
C MET A 1 -30.66 -4.44 -0.17
N GLU A 2 -29.84 -4.71 0.85
CA GLU A 2 -28.78 -3.80 1.35
C GLU A 2 -27.97 -3.02 0.29
N ALA A 3 -27.36 -3.71 -0.70
CA ALA A 3 -26.58 -3.04 -1.76
C ALA A 3 -27.42 -2.07 -2.63
N TYR A 4 -28.70 -2.40 -2.85
CA TYR A 4 -29.62 -1.57 -3.62
C TYR A 4 -30.04 -0.33 -2.81
N ASP A 5 -30.30 -0.51 -1.52
CA ASP A 5 -30.68 0.59 -0.63
C ASP A 5 -29.53 1.61 -0.51
N HIS A 6 -28.29 1.15 -0.32
CA HIS A 6 -27.12 2.04 -0.34
C HIS A 6 -26.86 2.73 -1.68
N HIS A 7 -27.22 2.09 -2.81
CA HIS A 7 -27.13 2.70 -4.13
C HIS A 7 -28.17 3.82 -4.32
N LEU A 8 -29.38 3.64 -3.79
CA LEU A 8 -30.40 4.70 -3.77
C LEU A 8 -29.96 5.86 -2.89
N ASP A 9 -29.46 5.57 -1.68
CA ASP A 9 -28.93 6.61 -0.77
C ASP A 9 -27.80 7.42 -1.42
N LEU A 10 -26.87 6.78 -2.13
CA LEU A 10 -25.79 7.47 -2.87
C LEU A 10 -26.30 8.42 -3.96
N LYS A 11 -27.48 8.17 -4.52
CA LYS A 11 -28.08 8.98 -5.58
C LYS A 11 -28.97 10.09 -5.03
N GLU A 12 -29.68 9.82 -3.96
CA GLU A 12 -30.78 10.65 -3.47
C GLU A 12 -30.38 11.49 -2.24
N ASP A 13 -29.46 10.99 -1.41
CA ASP A 13 -28.96 11.68 -0.22
C ASP A 13 -27.55 12.22 -0.46
N SER A 14 -27.45 13.53 -0.73
CA SER A 14 -26.17 14.22 -0.92
C SER A 14 -25.28 14.21 0.34
N SER A 15 -25.86 13.98 1.52
CA SER A 15 -25.12 13.86 2.79
C SER A 15 -24.57 12.46 3.04
N PHE A 16 -25.06 11.44 2.31
CA PHE A 16 -24.67 10.04 2.49
C PHE A 16 -23.16 9.82 2.41
N ARG A 17 -22.47 10.56 1.53
CA ARG A 17 -21.00 10.51 1.38
C ARG A 17 -20.25 10.77 2.68
N SER A 18 -20.76 11.65 3.55
CA SER A 18 -20.10 11.99 4.81
C SER A 18 -20.17 10.87 5.86
N ARG A 19 -21.18 9.99 5.71
CA ARG A 19 -21.50 8.87 6.60
C ARG A 19 -21.31 7.50 5.93
N PHE A 20 -20.67 7.45 4.76
CA PHE A 20 -20.31 6.20 4.10
C PHE A 20 -19.20 5.51 4.90
N ARG A 21 -19.50 4.32 5.42
CA ARG A 21 -18.62 3.52 6.29
C ARG A 21 -18.67 2.06 5.84
N PRO A 22 -17.86 1.64 4.84
CA PRO A 22 -17.84 0.26 4.35
C PRO A 22 -17.63 -0.79 5.44
N GLU A 23 -16.91 -0.44 6.49
CA GLU A 23 -16.65 -1.25 7.68
C GLU A 23 -17.94 -1.65 8.44
N GLU A 24 -19.03 -0.89 8.29
CA GLU A 24 -20.33 -1.18 8.93
C GLU A 24 -21.22 -2.10 8.07
N PHE A 25 -20.85 -2.37 6.82
CA PHE A 25 -21.63 -3.23 5.93
C PHE A 25 -21.57 -4.69 6.35
N THR A 26 -22.56 -5.48 5.94
CA THR A 26 -22.46 -6.94 6.05
C THR A 26 -21.20 -7.44 5.32
N MET A 27 -20.58 -8.52 5.82
CA MET A 27 -19.38 -9.11 5.17
C MET A 27 -19.59 -9.43 3.69
N LYS A 28 -20.81 -9.81 3.29
CA LYS A 28 -21.16 -10.06 1.89
C LYS A 28 -21.11 -8.78 1.06
N LEU A 29 -21.61 -7.67 1.60
CA LEU A 29 -21.54 -6.38 0.94
C LEU A 29 -20.11 -5.80 0.95
N GLN A 30 -19.35 -5.98 2.03
CA GLN A 30 -17.92 -5.63 2.07
C GLN A 30 -17.13 -6.36 0.98
N LYS A 31 -17.34 -7.67 0.80
CA LYS A 31 -16.72 -8.44 -0.28
C LYS A 31 -17.11 -7.90 -1.64
N MET A 32 -18.42 -7.67 -1.85
CA MET A 32 -18.95 -7.13 -3.11
C MET A 32 -18.35 -5.75 -3.46
N TRP A 33 -18.15 -4.90 -2.46
CA TRP A 33 -17.50 -3.61 -2.58
C TRP A 33 -16.00 -3.75 -2.87
N SER A 34 -15.28 -4.57 -2.10
CA SER A 34 -13.85 -4.85 -2.29
C SER A 34 -13.55 -5.36 -3.70
N ASP A 35 -14.37 -6.27 -4.22
CA ASP A 35 -14.25 -6.85 -5.57
C ASP A 35 -14.46 -5.84 -6.70
N ARG A 36 -14.99 -4.66 -6.38
CA ARG A 36 -15.29 -3.58 -7.34
C ARG A 36 -14.38 -2.37 -7.17
N LEU A 37 -13.46 -2.39 -6.21
CA LEU A 37 -12.44 -1.36 -6.11
C LEU A 37 -11.54 -1.38 -7.35
N PRO A 38 -11.00 -0.23 -7.79
CA PRO A 38 -10.03 -0.21 -8.86
C PRO A 38 -8.87 -1.16 -8.59
N ALA A 39 -8.53 -1.97 -9.59
CA ALA A 39 -7.47 -2.96 -9.51
C ALA A 39 -6.29 -2.59 -10.43
N SER A 40 -5.13 -3.14 -10.12
CA SER A 40 -3.88 -2.99 -10.86
C SER A 40 -2.96 -4.18 -10.53
N THR A 41 -1.74 -4.18 -11.04
CA THR A 41 -0.76 -5.25 -10.82
C THR A 41 0.45 -4.78 -10.02
N THR A 42 1.15 -5.70 -9.37
CA THR A 42 2.43 -5.41 -8.71
C THR A 42 3.44 -4.83 -9.69
N LYS A 43 3.43 -5.26 -10.96
CA LYS A 43 4.28 -4.73 -12.02
C LYS A 43 4.05 -3.24 -12.26
N GLU A 44 2.78 -2.82 -12.38
CA GLU A 44 2.43 -1.40 -12.59
C GLU A 44 2.81 -0.55 -11.38
N TYR A 45 2.55 -1.04 -10.17
CA TYR A 45 2.95 -0.33 -8.95
C TYR A 45 4.46 -0.18 -8.82
N VAL A 46 5.23 -1.24 -9.11
CA VAL A 46 6.70 -1.17 -9.14
C VAL A 46 7.18 -0.14 -10.18
N GLN A 47 6.54 -0.04 -11.34
CA GLN A 47 6.88 0.99 -12.34
C GLN A 47 6.64 2.41 -11.81
N VAL A 48 5.51 2.64 -11.12
CA VAL A 48 5.20 3.93 -10.51
C VAL A 48 6.23 4.28 -9.45
N VAL A 49 6.49 3.37 -8.49
CA VAL A 49 7.42 3.69 -7.41
C VAL A 49 8.88 3.73 -7.88
N GLN A 50 9.22 3.08 -8.99
CA GLN A 50 10.51 3.24 -9.65
C GLN A 50 10.70 4.66 -10.20
N ALA A 51 9.67 5.24 -10.81
CA ALA A 51 9.71 6.63 -11.27
C ALA A 51 9.89 7.61 -10.09
N LEU A 52 9.18 7.36 -8.98
CA LEU A 52 9.32 8.15 -7.75
C LEU A 52 10.72 8.02 -7.15
N ASN A 53 11.23 6.79 -7.02
CA ASN A 53 12.51 6.50 -6.39
C ASN A 53 13.70 7.08 -7.18
N LYS A 54 13.59 7.11 -8.51
CA LYS A 54 14.58 7.71 -9.40
C LYS A 54 14.55 9.25 -9.41
N ARG A 55 13.44 9.85 -8.98
CA ARG A 55 13.19 11.30 -9.07
C ARG A 55 13.25 11.85 -10.51
N GLU A 56 12.80 11.07 -11.50
CA GLU A 56 13.02 11.37 -12.94
C GLU A 56 11.81 11.98 -13.66
N VAL A 57 10.60 11.88 -13.12
CA VAL A 57 9.36 12.16 -13.87
C VAL A 57 8.67 13.46 -13.47
N LEU A 58 9.02 14.01 -12.31
CA LEU A 58 8.38 15.19 -11.73
C LEU A 58 9.44 16.22 -11.35
N ASP A 59 9.06 17.50 -11.36
CA ASP A 59 9.90 18.57 -10.85
C ASP A 59 10.10 18.45 -9.34
N GLU A 60 11.21 18.99 -8.83
CA GLU A 60 11.58 18.90 -7.41
C GLU A 60 10.48 19.42 -6.48
N ASP A 61 9.84 20.54 -6.85
CA ASP A 61 8.74 21.13 -6.08
C ASP A 61 7.51 20.22 -5.95
N VAL A 62 7.30 19.31 -6.92
CA VAL A 62 6.17 18.35 -6.90
C VAL A 62 6.49 17.16 -5.99
N PHE A 63 7.77 16.85 -5.79
CA PHE A 63 8.16 15.76 -4.88
C PHE A 63 7.89 16.09 -3.42
N PHE A 64 7.87 17.35 -3.02
CA PHE A 64 7.59 17.75 -1.64
C PHE A 64 6.24 17.21 -1.12
N PRO A 65 5.08 17.53 -1.72
CA PRO A 65 3.79 17.02 -1.24
C PRO A 65 3.65 15.49 -1.40
N ILE A 66 4.34 14.88 -2.36
CA ILE A 66 4.36 13.41 -2.50
C ILE A 66 5.14 12.78 -1.35
N ALA A 67 6.29 13.34 -0.99
CA ALA A 67 7.12 12.87 0.10
C ALA A 67 6.41 13.04 1.45
N GLU A 68 5.65 14.12 1.67
CA GLU A 68 4.84 14.29 2.89
C GLU A 68 3.85 13.13 3.09
N VAL A 69 3.30 12.57 2.02
CA VAL A 69 2.32 11.49 2.10
C VAL A 69 2.98 10.11 2.14
N LEU A 70 4.01 9.90 1.32
CA LEU A 70 4.59 8.57 1.11
C LEU A 70 5.82 8.31 1.96
N GLU A 71 6.62 9.35 2.25
CA GLU A 71 7.92 9.22 2.93
C GLU A 71 7.84 9.48 4.44
N PHE A 72 6.68 9.25 5.06
CA PHE A 72 6.52 9.31 6.52
C PHE A 72 7.54 8.45 7.30
N PRO A 73 8.10 7.32 6.81
CA PRO A 73 9.18 6.63 7.51
C PRO A 73 10.40 7.54 7.77
N MET A 74 10.64 8.52 6.89
CA MET A 74 11.74 9.46 7.02
C MET A 74 11.59 10.44 8.19
N GLU A 75 10.47 10.44 8.93
CA GLU A 75 10.37 11.12 10.22
C GLU A 75 11.30 10.50 11.28
N SER A 76 11.61 9.20 11.13
CA SER A 76 12.51 8.48 12.03
C SER A 76 13.97 8.85 11.80
N LYS A 77 14.66 9.26 12.87
CA LYS A 77 16.13 9.50 12.84
C LYS A 77 16.91 8.25 12.46
N ALA A 78 16.45 7.07 12.83
CA ALA A 78 17.08 5.81 12.43
C ALA A 78 17.07 5.63 10.91
N PHE A 79 15.93 5.91 10.27
CA PHE A 79 15.82 5.81 8.81
C PHE A 79 16.56 6.95 8.11
N GLN A 80 16.54 8.17 8.64
CA GLN A 80 17.37 9.28 8.12
C GLN A 80 18.87 8.98 8.16
N MET A 81 19.36 8.09 9.04
CA MET A 81 20.77 7.69 9.04
C MET A 81 21.13 6.79 7.86
N VAL A 82 20.19 5.98 7.38
CA VAL A 82 20.41 4.92 6.39
C VAL A 82 19.94 5.32 4.98
N PHE A 83 18.82 6.01 4.89
CA PHE A 83 18.13 6.34 3.65
C PHE A 83 18.31 7.80 3.25
N LYS A 84 18.31 8.06 1.93
CA LYS A 84 18.11 9.39 1.35
C LYS A 84 16.63 9.71 1.28
N HIS A 85 15.84 8.73 0.89
CA HIS A 85 14.38 8.73 0.90
C HIS A 85 13.87 7.29 1.04
N TYR A 86 12.75 7.15 1.73
CA TYR A 86 12.07 5.88 1.94
C TYR A 86 10.58 6.15 1.97
N GLY A 87 9.88 5.74 0.91
CA GLY A 87 8.44 5.85 0.78
C GLY A 87 7.74 4.51 0.89
N VAL A 88 6.58 4.49 1.55
CA VAL A 88 5.77 3.29 1.73
C VAL A 88 4.28 3.64 1.76
N LYS A 89 3.45 2.75 1.20
CA LYS A 89 1.99 2.83 1.34
C LYS A 89 1.39 1.44 1.37
N GLY A 90 0.63 1.17 2.43
CA GLY A 90 -0.26 0.03 2.54
C GLY A 90 -1.70 0.35 2.11
N GLY A 91 -2.47 -0.70 1.88
CA GLY A 91 -3.92 -0.64 1.70
C GLY A 91 -4.54 -2.01 1.93
N SER A 92 -5.63 -2.06 2.68
CA SER A 92 -6.33 -3.30 2.97
C SER A 92 -7.84 -3.16 2.92
N THR A 93 -8.49 -4.29 2.64
CA THR A 93 -9.86 -4.62 3.03
C THR A 93 -9.80 -5.93 3.80
N GLY A 94 -10.91 -6.43 4.34
CA GLY A 94 -10.92 -7.78 4.94
C GLY A 94 -10.59 -8.95 3.97
N PHE A 95 -10.33 -8.68 2.69
CA PHE A 95 -10.06 -9.68 1.65
C PHE A 95 -8.81 -9.39 0.80
N VAL A 96 -8.26 -8.19 0.94
CA VAL A 96 -7.15 -7.68 0.12
C VAL A 96 -6.12 -7.08 1.05
N LEU A 97 -4.85 -7.39 0.84
CA LEU A 97 -3.74 -6.75 1.51
C LEU A 97 -2.71 -6.33 0.48
N THR A 98 -2.40 -5.04 0.44
CA THR A 98 -1.43 -4.44 -0.48
C THR A 98 -0.40 -3.67 0.30
N HIS A 99 0.87 -3.84 -0.08
CA HIS A 99 1.97 -3.08 0.48
C HIS A 99 2.98 -2.74 -0.61
N VAL A 100 3.34 -1.47 -0.71
CA VAL A 100 4.22 -0.97 -1.77
C VAL A 100 5.23 -0.01 -1.15
N LEU A 101 6.50 -0.20 -1.49
CA LEU A 101 7.56 0.64 -0.99
C LEU A 101 8.64 0.92 -2.03
N TYR A 102 9.39 1.98 -1.78
CA TYR A 102 10.62 2.29 -2.46
C TYR A 102 11.60 2.99 -1.53
N PHE A 103 12.89 2.74 -1.72
CA PHE A 103 13.90 3.52 -1.03
C PHE A 103 15.18 3.65 -1.84
N THR A 104 15.94 4.69 -1.51
CA THR A 104 17.34 4.83 -1.88
C THR A 104 18.15 5.03 -0.61
N MET A 105 19.10 4.13 -0.36
CA MET A 105 20.07 4.24 0.73
C MET A 105 21.14 5.31 0.43
N LYS A 106 21.80 5.82 1.48
CA LYS A 106 22.88 6.81 1.32
C LYS A 106 24.05 6.32 0.49
N ASN A 107 24.34 5.03 0.51
CA ASN A 107 25.37 4.39 -0.31
C ASN A 107 24.94 4.18 -1.80
N GLY A 108 23.72 4.56 -2.17
CA GLY A 108 23.19 4.42 -3.53
C GLY A 108 22.42 3.12 -3.79
N THR A 109 22.37 2.18 -2.85
CA THR A 109 21.52 0.98 -2.98
C THR A 109 20.06 1.39 -3.09
N ARG A 110 19.35 0.85 -4.08
CA ARG A 110 17.97 1.20 -4.40
C ARG A 110 17.12 -0.06 -4.49
N MET A 111 15.87 0.02 -4.04
CA MET A 111 14.88 -1.05 -4.16
C MET A 111 13.49 -0.47 -4.33
N GLU A 112 12.69 -1.19 -5.11
CA GLU A 112 11.26 -0.99 -5.31
C GLU A 112 10.56 -2.34 -5.10
N MET A 113 9.46 -2.35 -4.35
CA MET A 113 8.74 -3.57 -4.02
C MET A 113 7.24 -3.33 -3.94
N ALA A 114 6.47 -4.30 -4.42
CA ALA A 114 5.01 -4.35 -4.28
C ALA A 114 4.59 -5.79 -3.93
N ILE A 115 3.80 -5.94 -2.88
CA ILE A 115 3.29 -7.21 -2.36
C ILE A 115 1.76 -7.11 -2.30
N PHE A 116 1.07 -7.90 -3.13
CA PHE A 116 -0.40 -7.93 -3.18
C PHE A 116 -0.92 -9.33 -2.86
N PHE A 117 -1.88 -9.38 -1.95
CA PHE A 117 -2.69 -10.55 -1.64
C PHE A 117 -4.16 -10.22 -1.89
N ASN A 118 -4.89 -11.19 -2.42
CA ASN A 118 -6.32 -11.07 -2.73
C ASN A 118 -7.03 -12.37 -2.33
N ASP A 119 -8.35 -12.29 -2.18
CA ASP A 119 -9.22 -13.39 -1.74
C ASP A 119 -8.79 -14.02 -0.41
N LEU A 120 -8.28 -13.17 0.49
CA LEU A 120 -7.95 -13.57 1.85
C LEU A 120 -9.22 -13.87 2.65
N ASN A 121 -9.14 -14.87 3.52
CA ASN A 121 -10.04 -14.93 4.65
C ASN A 121 -9.52 -14.07 5.82
N PRO A 122 -10.36 -13.70 6.80
CA PRO A 122 -9.95 -12.80 7.89
C PRO A 122 -8.77 -13.30 8.72
N GLU A 123 -8.57 -14.61 8.88
CA GLU A 123 -7.44 -15.15 9.62
C GLU A 123 -6.13 -15.02 8.84
N GLU A 124 -6.18 -15.19 7.51
CA GLU A 124 -5.02 -15.00 6.64
C GLU A 124 -4.61 -13.53 6.58
N GLU A 125 -5.58 -12.63 6.45
CA GLU A 125 -5.36 -11.19 6.42
C GLU A 125 -4.64 -10.72 7.68
N GLN A 126 -5.17 -11.07 8.87
CA GLN A 126 -4.55 -10.70 10.14
C GLN A 126 -3.12 -11.26 10.30
N LYS A 127 -2.87 -12.50 9.85
CA LYS A 127 -1.54 -13.11 9.92
C LYS A 127 -0.56 -12.40 8.99
N LEU A 128 -0.97 -12.13 7.75
CA LEU A 128 -0.11 -11.48 6.76
C LEU A 128 0.21 -10.04 7.16
N GLU A 129 -0.76 -9.29 7.69
CA GLU A 129 -0.51 -7.95 8.24
C GLU A 129 0.59 -7.99 9.32
N GLY A 130 0.51 -8.93 10.26
CA GLY A 130 1.53 -9.09 11.31
C GLY A 130 2.90 -9.56 10.81
N TRP A 131 2.99 -10.13 9.60
CA TRP A 131 4.23 -10.65 9.01
C TRP A 131 4.89 -9.71 8.01
N LEU A 132 4.17 -8.69 7.53
CA LEU A 132 4.68 -7.75 6.53
C LEU A 132 5.97 -7.06 7.01
N ASP A 133 5.93 -6.27 8.09
CA ASP A 133 7.10 -5.49 8.51
C ASP A 133 8.36 -6.36 8.77
N PRO A 134 8.28 -7.52 9.48
CA PRO A 134 9.43 -8.39 9.67
C PRO A 134 9.95 -9.02 8.36
N PHE A 135 9.05 -9.33 7.42
CA PHE A 135 9.44 -9.84 6.10
C PHE A 135 10.16 -8.76 5.30
N GLU A 136 9.62 -7.55 5.27
CA GLU A 136 10.22 -6.43 4.53
C GLU A 136 11.58 -6.04 5.10
N ALA A 137 11.73 -5.97 6.42
CA ALA A 137 13.02 -5.74 7.05
C ALA A 137 14.07 -6.77 6.61
N GLN A 138 13.71 -8.05 6.52
CA GLN A 138 14.61 -9.09 6.02
C GLN A 138 14.93 -8.90 4.54
N VAL A 139 13.94 -8.63 3.70
CA VAL A 139 14.16 -8.33 2.26
C VAL A 139 15.06 -7.11 2.09
N MET A 140 14.92 -6.06 2.90
CA MET A 140 15.70 -4.83 2.82
C MET A 140 17.15 -5.03 3.26
N PHE A 141 17.37 -5.67 4.41
CA PHE A 141 18.66 -5.64 5.09
C PHE A 141 19.46 -6.94 5.03
N ASP A 142 18.83 -8.09 4.73
CA ASP A 142 19.51 -9.39 4.67
C ASP A 142 19.66 -9.88 3.22
N ALA A 143 20.87 -9.74 2.69
CA ALA A 143 21.22 -10.26 1.36
C ALA A 143 21.05 -11.78 1.25
N SER A 144 21.36 -12.51 2.31
CA SER A 144 21.22 -13.97 2.33
C SER A 144 19.75 -14.39 2.35
N PHE A 145 18.89 -13.62 3.03
CA PHE A 145 17.44 -13.81 2.95
C PHE A 145 16.94 -13.65 1.52
N ARG A 146 17.34 -12.58 0.83
CA ARG A 146 16.97 -12.35 -0.57
C ARG A 146 17.35 -13.51 -1.48
N GLU A 147 18.52 -14.11 -1.30
CA GLU A 147 18.92 -15.30 -2.09
C GLU A 147 18.04 -16.52 -1.84
N ARG A 148 17.49 -16.69 -0.62
CA ARG A 148 16.60 -17.82 -0.29
C ARG A 148 15.20 -17.68 -0.89
N VAL A 149 14.74 -16.46 -1.15
CA VAL A 149 13.37 -16.17 -1.61
C VAL A 149 13.30 -15.79 -3.09
N LYS A 150 14.40 -15.92 -3.84
CA LYS A 150 14.38 -15.83 -5.30
C LYS A 150 13.63 -17.05 -5.86
N PHE A 151 12.64 -16.79 -6.70
CA PHE A 151 11.89 -17.79 -7.47
C PHE A 151 12.43 -17.89 -8.89
#